data_AF-A0A560X2S6-F1
#
_entry.id   AF-A0A560X2S6-F1
#
_cell.length_a   1.000
_cell.length_b   1.000
_cell.length_c   1.000
_cell.angle_alpha   90.00
_cell.angle_beta   90.00
_cell.angle_gamma   90.00
#
_symmetry.space_group_name_H-M   'P 1'
#
loop_
_entity.id
_entity.type
_entity.pdbx_description
1 polymer ?
#
loop_
_entity_poly.entity_id
_entity_poly.type
_entity_poly.pdbx_seq_one_letter_code
_entity_poly.pdbx_strand_id
1 'polypeptide(L)'
;MPTFRRRTRATTETVPSQRTAFALTVEDLQVLERVTRHARTQLLRHARERDLGVVDEASGHRLMLTLSERAGAARALGHAGIPMLVEEAGTVRAVVLNLESYGGETMALAEGYELLDRITLLSRLPRSVALVGGVFTLPDETPEVDALSTA
;
A
#
# COMPACT_ATOMS: atom_id res chain seq x y z
N MET A 1 1.28 -50.06 -24.13
CA MET A 1 2.02 -48.91 -23.57
C MET A 1 1.20 -47.65 -23.78
N PRO A 2 0.81 -46.90 -22.73
CA PRO A 2 0.07 -45.67 -22.91
C PRO A 2 1.04 -44.50 -23.19
N THR A 3 0.82 -43.84 -24.32
CA THR A 3 1.53 -42.61 -24.73
C THR A 3 1.07 -41.43 -23.88
N PHE A 4 1.95 -40.87 -23.07
CA PHE A 4 1.70 -39.63 -22.34
C PHE A 4 1.67 -38.45 -23.32
N ARG A 5 0.45 -37.96 -23.61
CA ARG A 5 0.26 -36.66 -24.29
C ARG A 5 0.67 -35.55 -23.34
N ARG A 6 1.83 -34.95 -23.61
CA ARG A 6 2.31 -33.73 -22.95
C ARG A 6 1.34 -32.59 -23.29
N ARG A 7 0.42 -32.26 -22.38
CA ARG A 7 -0.35 -31.01 -22.46
C ARG A 7 0.64 -29.86 -22.31
N THR A 8 0.93 -29.17 -23.40
CA THR A 8 1.51 -27.83 -23.37
C THR A 8 0.52 -26.92 -22.64
N ARG A 9 0.79 -26.67 -21.36
CA ARG A 9 0.15 -25.61 -20.61
C ARG A 9 0.56 -24.32 -21.30
N ALA A 10 -0.39 -23.68 -21.97
CA ALA A 10 -0.20 -22.32 -22.44
C ALA A 10 0.14 -21.48 -21.22
N THR A 11 1.39 -21.03 -21.13
CA THR A 11 1.78 -19.95 -20.25
C THR A 11 1.06 -18.73 -20.82
N THR A 12 -0.13 -18.45 -20.32
CA THR A 12 -0.66 -17.08 -20.40
C THR A 12 0.35 -16.23 -19.67
N GLU A 13 1.28 -15.67 -20.44
CA GLU A 13 2.11 -14.56 -20.05
C GLU A 13 1.15 -13.40 -19.81
N THR A 14 0.59 -13.37 -18.59
CA THR A 14 -0.11 -12.20 -18.09
C THR A 14 0.94 -11.10 -18.09
N VAL A 15 0.93 -10.26 -19.11
CA VAL A 15 1.65 -8.98 -19.11
C VAL A 15 1.37 -8.38 -17.72
N PRO A 16 2.40 -8.16 -16.88
CA PRO A 16 2.16 -7.64 -15.54
C PRO A 16 1.40 -6.34 -15.72
N SER A 17 0.15 -6.30 -15.23
CA SER A 17 -0.66 -5.09 -15.25
C SER A 17 0.21 -3.99 -14.68
N GLN A 18 0.56 -2.99 -15.48
CA GLN A 18 1.45 -1.93 -15.05
C GLN A 18 0.77 -1.23 -13.88
N ARG A 19 1.22 -1.55 -12.67
CA ARG A 19 0.64 -0.98 -11.45
C ARG A 19 1.15 0.43 -11.31
N THR A 20 0.34 1.23 -10.65
CA THR A 20 0.65 2.61 -10.40
C THR A 20 0.59 2.90 -8.91
N ALA A 21 1.52 3.72 -8.43
CA ALA A 21 1.63 4.12 -7.04
C ALA A 21 1.88 5.62 -6.93
N PHE A 22 1.71 6.13 -5.72
CA PHE A 22 2.17 7.45 -5.33
C PHE A 22 3.10 7.33 -4.12
N ALA A 23 3.91 8.36 -3.90
CA ALA A 23 4.90 8.40 -2.83
C ALA A 23 4.23 8.84 -1.52
N LEU A 24 4.27 7.99 -0.51
CA LEU A 24 4.06 8.37 0.87
C LEU A 24 5.38 8.83 1.50
N THR A 25 5.28 9.76 2.45
CA THR A 25 6.41 10.09 3.32
C THR A 25 6.49 9.15 4.52
N VAL A 26 7.58 9.24 5.29
CA VAL A 26 7.72 8.49 6.55
C VAL A 26 6.67 8.95 7.56
N GLU A 27 6.36 10.25 7.60
CA GLU A 27 5.31 10.81 8.45
C GLU A 27 3.94 10.24 8.09
N ASP A 28 3.62 10.14 6.79
CA ASP A 28 2.37 9.54 6.32
C ASP A 28 2.25 8.08 6.80
N LEU A 29 3.35 7.31 6.72
CA LEU A 29 3.39 5.94 7.21
C LEU A 29 3.20 5.85 8.73
N GLN A 30 3.78 6.76 9.50
CA GLN A 30 3.63 6.81 10.96
C GLN A 30 2.21 7.16 11.39
N VAL A 31 1.54 8.08 10.68
CA VAL A 31 0.12 8.38 10.92
C VAL A 31 -0.72 7.14 10.65
N LEU A 32 -0.48 6.46 9.52
CA LEU A 32 -1.20 5.24 9.15
C LEU A 32 -1.00 4.12 10.17
N GLU A 33 0.22 3.96 10.70
CA GLU A 33 0.51 2.99 11.77
C GLU A 33 -0.33 3.28 13.03
N ARG A 34 -0.41 4.54 13.46
CA ARG A 34 -1.23 4.91 14.62
C ARG A 34 -2.71 4.62 14.39
N VAL A 35 -3.24 5.02 13.23
CA VAL A 35 -4.65 4.82 12.85
C VAL A 35 -4.99 3.33 12.77
N THR A 36 -4.19 2.53 12.08
CA THR A 36 -4.40 1.08 11.92
C THR A 36 -4.28 0.32 13.24
N ARG A 37 -3.31 0.69 14.09
CA ARG A 37 -3.18 0.14 15.45
C ARG A 37 -4.40 0.46 16.31
N HIS A 38 -4.94 1.67 16.20
CA HIS A 38 -6.15 2.04 16.92
C HIS A 38 -7.37 1.28 16.41
N ALA A 39 -7.53 1.22 15.08
CA ALA A 39 -8.59 0.44 14.43
C ALA A 39 -8.55 -1.04 14.86
N ARG A 40 -7.36 -1.65 14.88
CA ARG A 40 -7.17 -3.03 15.37
C ARG A 40 -7.57 -3.16 16.83
N THR A 41 -7.17 -2.22 17.69
CA THR A 41 -7.53 -2.24 19.11
C THR A 41 -9.03 -2.19 19.32
N GLN A 42 -9.75 -1.32 18.61
CA GLN A 42 -11.21 -1.24 18.69
C GLN A 42 -11.87 -2.50 18.15
N LEU A 43 -11.43 -2.99 16.99
CA LEU A 43 -11.95 -4.22 16.40
C LEU A 43 -11.80 -5.43 17.33
N LEU A 44 -10.65 -5.56 18.02
CA LEU A 44 -10.41 -6.63 18.98
C LEU A 44 -11.36 -6.58 20.19
N ARG A 45 -11.74 -5.38 20.65
CA ARG A 45 -12.72 -5.23 21.74
C ARG A 45 -14.12 -5.73 21.36
N HIS A 46 -14.48 -5.63 20.08
CA HIS A 46 -15.76 -6.07 19.55
C HIS A 46 -15.71 -7.50 18.95
N ALA A 47 -14.52 -8.06 18.78
CA ALA A 47 -14.28 -9.39 18.20
C ALA A 47 -14.38 -10.49 19.26
N ARG A 48 -15.56 -10.70 19.86
CA ARG A 48 -15.73 -11.81 20.82
C ARG A 48 -15.57 -13.20 20.18
N GLU A 49 -15.76 -13.34 18.87
CA GLU A 49 -15.61 -14.60 18.11
C GLU A 49 -15.16 -14.37 16.64
N ARG A 50 -14.41 -13.30 16.34
CA ARG A 50 -13.99 -13.02 14.95
C ARG A 50 -12.65 -13.68 14.64
N ASP A 51 -12.54 -14.22 13.43
CA ASP A 51 -11.29 -14.65 12.82
C ASP A 51 -10.27 -13.49 12.84
N LEU A 52 -9.09 -13.74 13.41
CA LEU A 52 -7.99 -12.76 13.45
C LEU A 52 -7.62 -12.25 12.05
N GLY A 53 -7.79 -13.10 11.02
CA GLY A 53 -7.59 -12.68 9.62
C GLY A 53 -8.55 -11.59 9.17
N VAL A 54 -9.80 -11.62 9.65
CA VAL A 54 -10.80 -10.57 9.37
C VAL A 54 -10.45 -9.29 10.13
N VAL A 55 -9.96 -9.41 11.36
CA VAL A 55 -9.50 -8.25 12.14
C VAL A 55 -8.29 -7.60 11.45
N ASP A 56 -7.34 -8.39 10.96
CA ASP A 56 -6.15 -7.88 10.27
C ASP A 56 -6.47 -7.18 8.94
N GLU A 57 -7.44 -7.71 8.20
CA GLU A 57 -7.95 -7.07 6.98
C GLU A 57 -8.69 -5.76 7.32
N ALA A 58 -9.67 -5.82 8.22
CA ALA A 58 -10.54 -4.68 8.52
C ALA A 58 -9.81 -3.53 9.25
N SER A 59 -8.73 -3.83 9.96
CA SER A 59 -7.88 -2.83 10.62
C SER A 59 -6.81 -2.23 9.71
N GLY A 60 -6.63 -2.78 8.50
CA GLY A 60 -5.54 -2.40 7.60
C GLY A 60 -4.16 -2.88 8.05
N HIS A 61 -4.08 -3.82 8.99
CA HIS A 61 -2.81 -4.36 9.48
C HIS A 61 -1.99 -5.00 8.36
N ARG A 62 -2.65 -5.72 7.44
CA ARG A 62 -1.96 -6.32 6.28
C ARG A 62 -1.33 -5.27 5.38
N LEU A 63 -2.04 -4.18 5.12
CA LEU A 63 -1.51 -3.05 4.36
C LEU A 63 -0.27 -2.46 5.05
N MET A 64 -0.30 -2.29 6.38
CA MET A 64 0.86 -1.81 7.11
C MET A 64 2.09 -2.69 6.95
N LEU A 65 1.94 -4.02 7.02
CA LEU A 65 3.07 -4.94 6.81
C LEU A 65 3.69 -4.74 5.42
N THR A 66 2.85 -4.69 4.38
CA THR A 66 3.30 -4.45 3.01
C THR A 66 3.98 -3.09 2.83
N LEU A 67 3.47 -2.03 3.47
CA LEU A 67 4.09 -0.70 3.41
C LEU A 67 5.39 -0.63 4.20
N SER A 68 5.52 -1.34 5.31
CA SER A 68 6.78 -1.45 6.05
C SER A 68 7.87 -2.14 5.22
N GLU A 69 7.52 -3.20 4.48
CA GLU A 69 8.45 -3.84 3.54
C GLU A 69 8.91 -2.87 2.45
N ARG A 70 7.96 -2.14 1.85
CA ARG A 70 8.25 -1.12 0.83
C ARG A 70 9.08 0.04 1.37
N ALA A 71 8.86 0.45 2.62
CA ALA A 71 9.67 1.48 3.28
C ALA A 71 11.10 1.00 3.51
N GLY A 72 11.27 -0.28 3.90
CA GLY A 72 12.59 -0.91 3.98
C GLY A 72 13.30 -0.94 2.64
N ALA A 73 12.60 -1.32 1.58
CA ALA A 73 13.13 -1.34 0.22
C ALA A 73 13.48 0.06 -0.30
N ALA A 74 12.60 1.04 -0.12
CA ALA A 74 12.85 2.44 -0.50
C ALA A 74 14.12 2.97 0.18
N ARG A 75 14.25 2.74 1.50
CA ARG A 75 15.45 3.12 2.27
C ARG A 75 16.71 2.43 1.76
N ALA A 76 16.66 1.13 1.47
CA ALA A 76 17.81 0.38 0.98
C ALA A 76 18.28 0.84 -0.41
N LEU A 77 17.36 1.34 -1.23
CA LEU A 77 17.63 1.86 -2.57
C LEU A 77 17.91 3.37 -2.61
N GLY A 78 17.80 4.07 -1.47
CA GLY A 78 17.98 5.52 -1.41
C GLY A 78 16.80 6.34 -1.93
N HIS A 79 15.65 5.72 -2.19
CA HIS A 79 14.45 6.41 -2.64
C HIS A 79 13.75 7.12 -1.47
N ALA A 80 13.35 8.38 -1.69
CA ALA A 80 12.67 9.19 -0.68
C ALA A 80 11.20 8.79 -0.44
N GLY A 81 10.54 8.20 -1.44
CA GLY A 81 9.11 7.89 -1.41
C GLY A 81 8.80 6.43 -1.14
N ILE A 82 7.87 6.17 -0.22
CA ILE A 82 7.33 4.83 0.03
C ILE A 82 6.15 4.60 -0.93
N PRO A 83 6.22 3.61 -1.85
CA PRO A 83 5.13 3.36 -2.78
C PRO A 83 3.88 2.83 -2.09
N MET A 84 2.78 3.58 -2.20
CA MET A 84 1.42 3.09 -1.99
C MET A 84 0.72 2.95 -3.33
N LEU A 85 0.20 1.75 -3.62
CA LEU A 85 -0.53 1.49 -4.86
C LEU A 85 -1.86 2.24 -4.84
N VAL A 86 -2.34 2.68 -6.01
CA VAL A 86 -3.62 3.41 -6.11
C VAL A 86 -4.78 2.59 -5.56
N GLU A 87 -4.79 1.28 -5.79
CA GLU A 87 -5.81 0.37 -5.26
C GLU A 87 -5.81 0.26 -3.72
N GLU A 88 -4.68 0.52 -3.06
CA GLU A 88 -4.54 0.42 -1.59
C GLU A 88 -5.14 1.63 -0.87
N ALA A 89 -5.35 2.75 -1.56
CA ALA A 89 -6.05 3.91 -1.00
C ALA A 89 -7.48 3.56 -0.53
N GLY A 90 -8.13 2.60 -1.21
CA GLY A 90 -9.43 2.08 -0.80
C GLY A 90 -9.40 1.39 0.57
N THR A 91 -8.31 0.69 0.88
CA THR A 91 -8.11 0.06 2.19
C THR A 91 -7.96 1.12 3.28
N VAL A 92 -7.20 2.20 3.04
CA VAL A 92 -7.09 3.30 4.02
C VAL A 92 -8.44 3.93 4.30
N ARG A 93 -9.24 4.21 3.26
CA ARG A 93 -10.62 4.68 3.42
C ARG A 93 -11.45 3.73 4.28
N ALA A 94 -11.38 2.42 4.01
CA ALA A 94 -12.12 1.42 4.78
C ALA A 94 -11.69 1.40 6.26
N VAL A 95 -10.41 1.56 6.56
CA VAL A 95 -9.90 1.63 7.94
C VAL A 95 -10.47 2.82 8.68
N VAL A 96 -10.49 4.01 8.07
CA VAL A 96 -11.03 5.23 8.70
C VAL A 96 -12.53 5.10 8.96
N LEU A 97 -13.29 4.59 7.99
CA LEU A 97 -14.73 4.33 8.14
C LEU A 97 -15.03 3.28 9.22
N ASN A 98 -14.24 2.22 9.28
CA ASN A 98 -14.36 1.21 10.33
C ASN A 98 -14.06 1.84 11.69
N LEU A 99 -12.99 2.63 11.79
CA LEU A 99 -12.64 3.31 13.03
C LEU A 99 -13.77 4.21 13.53
N GLU A 100 -14.44 4.93 12.63
CA GLU A 100 -15.60 5.76 12.96
C GLU A 100 -16.76 4.91 13.47
N SER A 101 -17.03 3.80 12.77
CA SER A 101 -18.13 2.88 13.09
C SER A 101 -17.97 2.17 14.44
N TYR A 102 -16.73 1.90 14.88
CA TYR A 102 -16.44 1.19 16.13
C TYR A 102 -16.07 2.13 17.29
N GLY A 103 -16.40 3.42 17.21
CA GLY A 103 -16.18 4.36 18.31
C GLY A 103 -14.70 4.67 18.54
N GLY A 104 -13.96 4.87 17.45
CA GLY A 104 -12.59 5.35 17.48
C GLY A 104 -12.45 6.65 18.29
N GLU A 105 -11.25 6.87 18.79
CA GLU A 105 -10.93 8.10 19.51
C GLU A 105 -10.93 9.28 18.55
N THR A 106 -11.51 10.40 18.96
CA THR A 106 -11.68 11.60 18.12
C THR A 106 -10.38 12.04 17.45
N MET A 107 -9.25 11.95 18.15
CA MET A 107 -7.96 12.36 17.58
C MET A 107 -7.42 11.40 16.53
N ALA A 108 -7.56 10.10 16.75
CA ALA A 108 -7.20 9.10 15.75
C ALA A 108 -8.09 9.19 14.50
N LEU A 109 -9.37 9.56 14.67
CA LEU A 109 -10.27 9.81 13.55
C LEU A 109 -9.88 11.06 12.76
N ALA A 110 -9.56 12.16 13.44
CA ALA A 110 -9.09 13.38 12.80
C ALA A 110 -7.80 13.14 11.99
N GLU A 111 -6.80 12.50 12.60
CA GLU A 111 -5.56 12.10 11.92
C GLU A 111 -5.83 11.18 10.71
N GLY A 112 -6.76 10.24 10.86
CA GLY A 112 -7.15 9.33 9.79
C GLY A 112 -7.79 10.03 8.60
N TYR A 113 -8.68 11.00 8.86
CA TYR A 113 -9.32 11.79 7.80
C TYR A 113 -8.34 12.74 7.10
N GLU A 114 -7.45 13.40 7.85
CA GLU A 114 -6.40 14.24 7.27
C GLU A 114 -5.47 13.43 6.36
N LEU A 115 -5.04 12.24 6.81
CA LEU A 115 -4.26 11.33 5.99
C LEU A 115 -5.02 10.86 4.74
N LEU A 116 -6.31 10.55 4.87
CA LEU A 116 -7.16 10.11 3.76
C LEU A 116 -7.32 11.21 2.70
N ASP A 117 -7.48 12.47 3.10
CA ASP A 117 -7.54 13.60 2.17
C ASP A 117 -6.23 13.74 1.40
N ARG A 118 -5.10 13.66 2.10
CA ARG A 118 -3.76 13.68 1.48
C ARG A 118 -3.56 12.53 0.49
N ILE A 119 -3.90 11.30 0.87
CA ILE A 119 -3.84 10.12 -0.01
C ILE A 119 -4.74 10.29 -1.24
N THR A 120 -5.94 10.84 -1.04
CA THR A 120 -6.89 11.13 -2.14
C THR A 120 -6.31 12.13 -3.13
N LEU A 121 -5.54 13.11 -2.66
CA LEU A 121 -4.83 14.04 -3.55
C LEU A 121 -3.66 13.36 -4.26
N LEU A 122 -2.80 12.64 -3.53
CA LEU A 122 -1.62 11.97 -4.09
C LEU A 122 -1.97 10.90 -5.14
N SER A 123 -3.05 10.15 -4.91
CA SER A 123 -3.56 9.12 -5.84
C SER A 123 -3.98 9.67 -7.22
N ARG A 124 -4.17 11.00 -7.36
CA ARG A 124 -4.46 11.65 -8.65
C ARG A 124 -3.22 11.88 -9.51
N LEU A 125 -2.02 11.74 -8.93
CA LEU A 125 -0.74 11.88 -9.60
C LEU A 125 0.07 10.57 -9.52
N PRO A 126 -0.46 9.45 -10.04
CA PRO A 126 0.22 8.17 -9.96
C PRO A 126 1.44 8.11 -10.87
N ARG A 127 2.42 7.32 -10.46
CA ARG A 127 3.60 6.94 -11.23
C ARG A 127 3.66 5.43 -11.41
N SER A 128 4.24 4.97 -12.51
CA SER A 128 4.49 3.54 -12.73
C SER A 128 5.48 3.02 -11.71
N VAL A 129 5.18 1.85 -11.11
CA VAL A 129 6.11 1.19 -10.18
C VAL A 129 7.02 0.20 -10.89
N ALA A 130 8.22 0.03 -10.35
CA ALA A 130 9.10 -1.08 -10.66
C ALA A 130 8.97 -2.18 -9.59
N LEU A 131 9.24 -3.42 -9.95
CA LEU A 131 9.32 -4.54 -9.02
C LEU A 131 10.80 -4.91 -8.82
N VAL A 132 11.35 -4.62 -7.65
CA VAL A 132 12.74 -4.89 -7.31
C VAL A 132 12.78 -5.88 -6.16
N GLY A 133 13.35 -7.07 -6.38
CA GLY A 133 13.42 -8.11 -5.34
C GLY A 133 12.05 -8.58 -4.83
N GLY A 134 10.99 -8.45 -5.64
CA GLY A 134 9.62 -8.80 -5.24
C GLY A 134 8.86 -7.69 -4.49
N VAL A 135 9.47 -6.52 -4.28
CA VAL A 135 8.86 -5.37 -3.61
C VAL A 135 8.66 -4.24 -4.61
N PHE A 136 7.51 -3.56 -4.56
CA PHE A 136 7.25 -2.41 -5.40
C PHE A 136 8.10 -1.21 -4.96
N THR A 137 8.70 -0.52 -5.92
CA THR A 137 9.53 0.66 -5.72
C THR A 137 9.10 1.76 -6.69
N LEU A 138 9.23 3.02 -6.29
CA LEU A 138 9.15 4.13 -7.22
C LEU A 138 10.52 4.35 -7.86
N PRO A 139 10.59 4.75 -9.14
CA PRO A 139 11.84 5.21 -9.72
C PRO A 139 12.30 6.48 -9.01
N ASP A 140 13.61 6.63 -8.86
CA ASP A 140 14.19 7.84 -8.29
C ASP A 140 13.79 9.05 -9.14
N GLU A 141 13.56 10.20 -8.50
CA GLU A 141 13.43 11.47 -9.21
C GLU A 141 14.84 11.90 -9.63
N THR A 142 15.51 11.14 -10.50
CA THR A 142 16.62 11.69 -11.24
C THR A 142 16.06 12.83 -12.07
N PRO A 143 16.47 14.08 -11.84
CA PRO A 143 16.04 15.15 -12.71
C PRO A 143 16.58 14.78 -14.10
N GLU A 144 15.71 14.73 -15.11
CA GLU A 144 16.11 14.64 -16.52
C GLU A 144 16.90 15.92 -16.87
N VAL A 145 18.15 15.99 -16.45
CA VAL A 145 19.13 16.97 -16.91
C VAL A 145 20.13 16.22 -17.77
N ASP A 146 19.66 15.61 -18.86
CA ASP A 146 20.58 15.08 -19.88
C ASP A 146 19.99 14.97 -21.29
N ALA A 147 18.74 15.42 -21.53
CA ALA A 147 18.14 15.38 -22.87
C ALA A 147 18.33 16.67 -23.70
N LEU A 148 18.96 17.72 -23.15
CA LEU A 148 19.08 19.03 -23.79
C LEU A 148 20.46 19.67 -23.57
N SER A 149 21.56 19.03 -23.96
CA SER A 149 22.82 19.77 -24.25
C SER A 149 23.84 19.02 -25.10
N THR A 150 23.43 18.22 -26.09
CA THR A 150 24.30 17.85 -27.22
C THR A 150 23.52 17.89 -28.54
N ALA A 151 23.30 19.10 -29.06
CA ALA A 151 23.06 19.34 -30.48
C ALA A 151 23.47 20.79 -30.82
#